data_AF-A0A3D2CB31-F1
#
_entry.id   AF-A0A3D2CB31-F1
#
_cell.length_a   1.000
_cell.length_b   1.000
_cell.length_c   1.000
_cell.angle_alpha   90.00
_cell.angle_beta   90.00
_cell.angle_gamma   90.00
#
_symmetry.space_group_name_H-M   'P 1'
#
loop_
_entity.id
_entity.type
_entity.pdbx_description
1 polymer ?
#
loop_
_entity_poly.entity_id
_entity_poly.type
_entity_poly.pdbx_seq_one_letter_code
_entity_poly.pdbx_strand_id
1 'polypeptide(L)'
;MAERKAGRPPGRSAKGRAREAALYETALRLFAEQGYEATTLRQIAQAAGVSAGLMYRYFGGKQAVVLRLYTELSTTYSARVGAVPQPWAAGVAEALAESLAVLGPHRSLLQSLMGVLVSPGEGGIFSEATRDARRRVMDAFERAVCTAPDAPGTGLRLPLARL
;
A
#
# COMPACT_ATOMS: atom_id res chain seq x y z
N MET A 1 51.02 10.68 -3.17
CA MET A 1 49.85 10.09 -3.84
C MET A 1 48.68 10.16 -2.87
N ALA A 2 47.66 10.98 -3.15
CA ALA A 2 46.53 11.18 -2.25
C ALA A 2 45.41 10.19 -2.59
N GLU A 3 45.09 9.30 -1.65
CA GLU A 3 43.97 8.37 -1.73
C GLU A 3 42.64 9.14 -1.83
N ARG A 4 41.95 8.96 -2.95
CA ARG A 4 40.57 9.41 -3.13
C ARG A 4 39.65 8.51 -2.32
N LYS A 5 39.17 9.01 -1.17
CA LYS A 5 38.10 8.39 -0.38
C LYS A 5 36.86 8.18 -1.27
N ALA A 6 36.46 6.93 -1.46
CA ALA A 6 35.25 6.55 -2.17
C ALA A 6 34.02 7.21 -1.52
N GLY A 7 33.29 8.02 -2.29
CA GLY A 7 32.06 8.67 -1.85
C GLY A 7 30.99 7.63 -1.55
N ARG A 8 30.39 7.73 -0.37
CA ARG A 8 29.26 6.91 0.08
C ARG A 8 28.13 6.95 -0.97
N PRO A 9 27.53 5.82 -1.38
CA PRO A 9 26.48 5.80 -2.39
C PRO A 9 25.31 6.70 -1.94
N PRO A 10 24.74 7.55 -2.82
CA PRO A 10 23.70 8.49 -2.46
C PRO A 10 22.36 7.76 -2.33
N GLY A 11 22.18 7.05 -1.21
CA GLY A 11 20.84 6.84 -0.68
C GLY A 11 20.21 8.20 -0.42
N ARG A 12 19.03 8.46 -0.98
CA ARG A 12 18.23 9.70 -0.86
C ARG A 12 18.44 10.32 0.53
N SER A 13 19.01 11.52 0.61
CA SER A 13 19.34 12.17 1.88
C SER A 13 18.13 12.19 2.82
N ALA A 14 18.33 12.26 4.14
CA ALA A 14 17.23 12.34 5.10
C ALA A 14 16.22 13.45 4.75
N LYS A 15 16.74 14.60 4.27
CA LYS A 15 15.96 15.72 3.73
C LYS A 15 15.12 15.35 2.49
N GLY A 16 15.67 14.52 1.60
CA GLY A 16 14.96 14.00 0.44
C GLY A 16 13.79 13.08 0.81
N ARG A 17 13.99 12.18 1.78
CA ARG A 17 12.93 11.28 2.28
C ARG A 17 11.81 12.04 2.98
N ALA A 18 12.15 13.00 3.85
CA ALA A 18 11.17 13.84 4.51
C ALA A 18 10.32 14.64 3.51
N ARG A 19 10.94 15.13 2.43
CA ARG A 19 10.22 15.84 1.37
C ARG A 19 9.30 14.92 0.58
N GLU A 20 9.77 13.72 0.22
CA GLU A 20 8.94 12.71 -0.44
C GLU A 20 7.71 12.33 0.39
N ALA A 21 7.88 12.17 1.71
CA ALA A 21 6.78 11.93 2.64
C ALA A 21 5.78 13.10 2.63
N ALA A 22 6.25 14.35 2.73
CA ALA A 22 5.37 15.51 2.68
C ALA A 22 4.56 15.63 1.37
N LEU A 23 5.19 15.31 0.22
CA LEU A 23 4.51 15.29 -1.07
C LEU A 23 3.46 14.18 -1.15
N TYR A 24 3.76 13.01 -0.61
CA TYR A 24 2.85 11.89 -0.52
C TYR A 24 1.62 12.22 0.33
N GLU A 25 1.81 12.73 1.55
CA GLU A 25 0.70 13.15 2.43
C GLU A 25 -0.17 14.22 1.78
N THR A 26 0.47 15.18 1.10
CA THR A 26 -0.26 16.21 0.35
C THR A 26 -1.11 15.59 -0.76
N ALA A 27 -0.56 14.61 -1.50
CA ALA A 27 -1.30 13.91 -2.55
C ALA A 27 -2.50 13.14 -1.99
N LEU A 28 -2.32 12.38 -0.91
CA LEU A 28 -3.41 11.63 -0.27
C LEU A 28 -4.54 12.55 0.19
N ARG A 29 -4.19 13.68 0.81
CA ARG A 29 -5.17 14.69 1.22
C ARG A 29 -5.96 15.24 0.04
N LEU A 30 -5.28 15.65 -1.03
CA LEU A 30 -5.94 16.15 -2.24
C LEU A 30 -6.84 15.10 -2.89
N PHE A 31 -6.41 13.84 -2.97
CA PHE A 31 -7.24 12.75 -3.47
C PHE A 31 -8.51 12.54 -2.63
N ALA A 32 -8.41 12.71 -1.30
CA ALA A 32 -9.57 12.61 -0.41
C ALA A 32 -10.51 13.81 -0.52
N GLU A 33 -9.99 15.02 -0.70
CA GLU A 33 -10.77 16.27 -0.78
C GLU A 33 -11.45 16.47 -2.14
N GLN A 34 -10.76 16.14 -3.24
CA GLN A 34 -11.16 16.53 -4.60
C GLN A 34 -11.45 15.33 -5.50
N GLY A 35 -11.06 14.13 -5.08
CA GLY A 35 -11.11 12.92 -5.89
C GLY A 35 -9.84 12.69 -6.71
N TYR A 36 -9.52 11.42 -6.96
CA TYR A 36 -8.32 11.03 -7.68
C TYR A 36 -8.28 11.52 -9.14
N GLU A 37 -9.42 11.50 -9.83
CA GLU A 37 -9.46 11.90 -11.23
C GLU A 37 -9.31 13.40 -11.43
N ALA A 38 -9.89 14.20 -10.53
CA ALA A 38 -9.79 15.67 -10.58
C ALA A 38 -8.43 16.22 -10.09
N THR A 39 -7.57 15.36 -9.51
CA THR A 39 -6.29 15.78 -8.93
C THR A 39 -5.11 15.50 -9.87
N THR A 40 -4.31 16.53 -10.13
CA THR A 40 -3.09 16.47 -10.93
C THR A 40 -1.83 16.61 -10.07
N LEU A 41 -0.70 16.08 -10.56
CA LEU A 41 0.60 16.27 -9.91
C LEU A 41 1.00 17.74 -9.78
N ARG A 42 0.52 18.60 -10.69
CA ARG A 42 0.76 20.06 -10.64
C ARG A 42 0.03 20.70 -9.47
N GLN A 43 -1.24 20.36 -9.24
CA GLN A 43 -2.00 20.83 -8.08
C GLN A 43 -1.36 20.36 -6.77
N ILE A 44 -0.91 19.10 -6.72
CA ILE A 44 -0.21 18.56 -5.54
C ILE A 44 1.09 19.34 -5.29
N ALA A 45 1.90 19.58 -6.33
CA ALA A 45 3.13 20.35 -6.21
C ALA A 45 2.88 21.78 -5.70
N GLN A 46 1.85 22.44 -6.23
CA GLN A 46 1.44 23.77 -5.81
C GLN A 46 1.01 23.78 -4.33
N ALA A 47 0.17 22.83 -3.92
CA ALA A 47 -0.28 22.71 -2.53
C ALA A 47 0.86 22.39 -1.56
N ALA A 48 1.89 21.68 -2.01
CA ALA A 48 3.09 21.37 -1.22
C ALA A 48 4.17 22.46 -1.28
N GLY A 49 3.96 23.56 -2.01
CA GLY A 49 4.93 24.64 -2.16
C GLY A 49 6.22 24.24 -2.89
N VAL A 50 6.14 23.29 -3.84
CA VAL A 50 7.27 22.83 -4.65
C VAL A 50 7.03 23.01 -6.14
N SER A 51 8.09 22.89 -6.95
CA SER A 51 7.95 22.90 -8.40
C SER A 51 7.30 21.60 -8.91
N ALA A 52 6.52 21.70 -9.99
CA ALA A 52 5.94 20.52 -10.65
C ALA A 52 7.01 19.52 -11.07
N GLY A 53 8.14 19.99 -11.62
CA GLY A 53 9.27 19.12 -11.99
C GLY A 53 9.83 18.32 -10.82
N LEU A 54 9.81 18.87 -9.60
CA LEU A 54 10.20 18.11 -8.40
C LEU A 54 9.19 17.00 -8.10
N MET A 55 7.89 17.28 -8.22
CA MET A 55 6.83 16.28 -8.00
C MET A 55 6.93 15.13 -9.02
N TYR A 56 7.09 15.44 -10.31
CA TYR A 56 7.31 14.44 -11.36
C TYR A 56 8.57 13.61 -11.10
N ARG A 57 9.64 14.21 -10.57
CA ARG A 57 10.86 13.47 -10.21
C ARG A 57 10.66 12.49 -9.05
N TYR A 58 9.77 12.79 -8.11
CA TYR A 58 9.51 11.90 -6.98
C TYR A 58 8.58 10.74 -7.36
N PHE A 59 7.49 11.02 -8.09
CA PHE A 59 6.42 10.03 -8.31
C PHE A 59 6.23 9.62 -9.76
N GLY A 60 6.68 10.39 -10.76
CA GLY A 60 6.47 10.10 -12.19
C GLY A 60 5.01 10.22 -12.68
N GLY A 61 4.03 9.89 -11.82
CA GLY A 61 2.60 9.91 -12.08
C GLY A 61 1.78 9.83 -10.78
N LYS A 62 0.48 10.14 -10.85
CA LYS A 62 -0.42 10.02 -9.70
C LYS A 62 -0.62 8.56 -9.25
N GLN A 63 -0.46 7.61 -10.18
CA GLN A 63 -0.51 6.17 -9.93
C GLN A 63 0.55 5.71 -8.93
N ALA A 64 1.77 6.24 -8.99
CA ALA A 64 2.83 5.84 -8.07
C ALA A 64 2.51 6.19 -6.61
N VAL A 65 1.76 7.27 -6.37
CA VAL A 65 1.25 7.62 -5.04
C VAL A 65 0.29 6.52 -4.55
N VAL A 66 -0.62 6.07 -5.41
CA VAL A 66 -1.58 5.01 -5.08
C VAL A 66 -0.90 3.66 -4.86
N LEU A 67 0.08 3.29 -5.68
CA LEU A 67 0.85 2.05 -5.49
C LEU A 67 1.64 2.07 -4.18
N ARG A 68 2.17 3.23 -3.78
CA ARG A 68 2.78 3.41 -2.47
C ARG A 68 1.76 3.20 -1.34
N LEU A 69 0.56 3.75 -1.46
CA LEU A 69 -0.52 3.53 -0.49
C LEU A 69 -0.86 2.05 -0.33
N TYR A 70 -1.03 1.31 -1.42
CA TYR A 70 -1.29 -0.14 -1.34
C TYR A 70 -0.13 -0.89 -0.69
N THR A 71 1.10 -0.47 -0.95
CA THR A 71 2.29 -1.07 -0.31
C THR A 71 2.28 -0.81 1.19
N GLU A 72 1.99 0.40 1.62
CA GLU A 72 1.90 0.76 3.06
C GLU A 72 0.78 -0.04 3.74
N LEU A 73 -0.43 -0.03 3.18
CA LEU A 73 -1.58 -0.74 3.75
C LEU A 73 -1.35 -2.26 3.84
N SER A 74 -0.87 -2.90 2.76
CA SER A 74 -0.58 -4.34 2.76
C SER A 74 0.54 -4.73 3.73
N THR A 75 1.54 -3.85 3.91
CA THR A 75 2.62 -4.07 4.87
C THR A 75 2.11 -3.96 6.31
N THR A 76 1.33 -2.91 6.63
CA THR A 76 0.71 -2.76 7.95
C THR A 76 -0.20 -3.93 8.26
N TYR A 77 -1.05 -4.33 7.31
CA TYR A 77 -1.94 -5.48 7.46
C TYR A 77 -1.18 -6.78 7.74
N SER A 78 -0.20 -7.13 6.91
CA SER A 78 0.57 -8.38 7.09
C SER A 78 1.37 -8.41 8.39
N ALA A 79 1.70 -7.24 8.97
CA ALA A 79 2.40 -7.18 10.26
C ALA A 79 1.46 -7.39 11.46
N ARG A 80 0.15 -7.22 11.28
CA ARG A 80 -0.85 -7.38 12.36
C ARG A 80 -1.48 -8.77 12.40
N VAL A 81 -1.58 -9.45 11.27
CA VAL A 81 -2.22 -10.77 11.17
C VAL A 81 -1.23 -11.92 11.45
N GLY A 82 -1.65 -12.88 12.28
CA GLY A 82 -0.99 -14.19 12.40
C GLY A 82 0.16 -14.26 13.40
N ALA A 83 0.06 -13.51 14.51
CA ALA A 83 1.06 -13.56 15.59
C ALA A 83 0.88 -14.77 16.53
N VAL A 84 -0.32 -15.35 16.60
CA VAL A 84 -0.67 -16.38 17.60
C VAL A 84 -1.39 -17.56 16.92
N PRO A 85 -0.98 -18.82 17.16
CA PRO A 85 -1.72 -19.98 16.70
C PRO A 85 -3.12 -20.03 17.33
N GLN A 86 -4.15 -20.14 16.49
CA GLN A 86 -5.56 -20.17 16.89
C GLN A 86 -6.38 -21.00 15.90
N PRO A 87 -7.63 -21.39 16.25
CA PRO A 87 -8.51 -22.11 15.34
C PRO A 87 -8.72 -21.35 14.02
N TRP A 88 -8.81 -22.05 12.88
CA TRP A 88 -8.81 -21.40 11.56
C TRP A 88 -9.92 -20.35 11.40
N ALA A 89 -11.10 -20.60 11.96
CA ALA A 89 -12.23 -19.67 11.92
C ALA A 89 -11.92 -18.38 12.69
N ALA A 90 -11.25 -18.48 13.84
CA ALA A 90 -10.78 -17.32 14.59
C ALA A 90 -9.65 -16.60 13.84
N GLY A 91 -8.75 -17.34 13.19
CA GLY A 91 -7.74 -16.84 12.26
C GLY A 91 -8.34 -15.94 11.18
N VAL A 92 -9.34 -16.44 10.46
CA VAL A 92 -10.02 -15.69 9.39
C VAL A 92 -10.78 -14.48 9.95
N ALA A 93 -11.46 -14.63 11.09
CA ALA A 93 -12.17 -13.51 11.71
C ALA A 93 -11.22 -12.38 12.15
N GLU A 94 -10.06 -12.71 12.73
CA GLU A 94 -9.00 -11.76 13.06
C GLU A 94 -8.45 -11.08 11.80
N ALA A 95 -8.12 -11.86 10.76
CA ALA A 95 -7.64 -11.33 9.48
C ALA A 95 -8.65 -10.33 8.87
N LEU A 96 -9.95 -10.64 8.90
CA LEU A 96 -10.99 -9.72 8.45
C LEU A 96 -11.09 -8.47 9.34
N ALA A 97 -11.02 -8.63 10.66
CA ALA A 97 -11.05 -7.50 11.60
C ALA A 97 -9.85 -6.56 11.41
N GLU A 98 -8.65 -7.11 11.24
CA GLU A 98 -7.43 -6.34 11.00
C GLU A 98 -7.45 -5.63 9.64
N SER A 99 -8.01 -6.28 8.60
CA SER A 99 -8.26 -5.64 7.31
C SER A 99 -9.11 -4.38 7.49
N LEU A 100 -10.24 -4.50 8.20
CA LEU A 100 -11.12 -3.35 8.49
C LEU A 100 -10.42 -2.29 9.35
N ALA A 101 -9.61 -2.69 10.33
CA ALA A 101 -8.86 -1.77 11.19
C ALA A 101 -7.78 -1.00 10.42
N VAL A 102 -7.14 -1.62 9.43
CA VAL A 102 -6.12 -0.97 8.58
C VAL A 102 -6.77 -0.04 7.55
N LEU A 103 -7.89 -0.45 6.94
CA LEU A 103 -8.55 0.34 5.90
C LEU A 103 -9.40 1.49 6.49
N GLY A 104 -9.97 1.30 7.68
CA GLY A 104 -10.93 2.21 8.31
C GLY A 104 -10.47 3.69 8.37
N PRO A 105 -9.24 4.00 8.83
CA PRO A 105 -8.71 5.37 8.85
C PRO A 105 -8.65 6.03 7.48
N HIS A 106 -8.56 5.26 6.39
CA HIS A 106 -8.42 5.75 5.03
C HIS A 106 -9.73 5.67 4.23
N ARG A 107 -10.88 5.43 4.86
CA ARG A 107 -12.15 5.14 4.17
C ARG A 107 -12.55 6.17 3.10
N SER A 108 -12.40 7.47 3.36
CA SER A 108 -12.79 8.54 2.43
C SER A 108 -11.88 8.59 1.21
N LEU A 109 -10.57 8.42 1.44
CA LEU A 109 -9.57 8.28 0.40
C LEU A 109 -9.81 7.03 -0.45
N LEU A 110 -10.06 5.89 0.18
CA LEU A 110 -10.32 4.64 -0.53
C LEU A 110 -11.61 4.73 -1.36
N GLN A 111 -12.65 5.39 -0.85
CA GLN A 111 -13.87 5.69 -1.61
C GLN A 111 -13.57 6.53 -2.86
N SER A 112 -12.70 7.54 -2.76
CA SER A 112 -12.33 8.36 -3.92
C SER A 112 -11.44 7.63 -4.95
N LEU A 113 -10.81 6.54 -4.54
CA LEU A 113 -10.01 5.66 -5.39
C LEU A 113 -10.80 4.50 -6.01
N MET A 114 -12.08 4.32 -5.69
CA MET A 114 -12.87 3.16 -6.16
C MET A 114 -12.83 2.97 -7.67
N GLY A 115 -12.91 4.05 -8.46
CA GLY A 115 -12.83 3.97 -9.92
C GLY A 115 -11.50 3.44 -10.45
N VAL A 116 -10.41 3.67 -9.72
CA VAL A 116 -9.07 3.14 -10.04
C VAL A 116 -8.90 1.72 -9.53
N LEU A 117 -9.33 1.46 -8.28
CA LEU A 117 -9.22 0.16 -7.61
C LEU A 117 -9.80 -0.97 -8.47
N VAL A 118 -10.98 -0.74 -9.07
CA VAL A 118 -11.72 -1.75 -9.85
C VAL A 118 -11.38 -1.73 -11.35
N SER A 119 -10.51 -0.83 -11.79
CA SER A 119 -10.13 -0.70 -13.20
C SER A 119 -9.11 -1.79 -13.60
N PRO A 120 -9.16 -2.31 -14.85
CA PRO A 120 -8.13 -3.22 -15.36
C PRO A 120 -6.78 -2.53 -15.64
N GLY A 121 -6.68 -1.21 -15.47
CA GLY A 121 -5.45 -0.44 -15.71
C GLY A 121 -4.36 -0.61 -14.64
N GLU A 122 -3.23 0.06 -14.84
CA GLU A 122 -2.01 -0.08 -14.01
C GLU A 122 -2.23 0.18 -12.50
N GLY A 123 -3.22 1.00 -12.12
CA GLY A 123 -3.55 1.31 -10.73
C GLY A 123 -4.56 0.36 -10.06
N GLY A 124 -5.11 -0.61 -10.80
CA GLY A 124 -6.12 -1.53 -10.28
C GLY A 124 -5.56 -2.56 -9.30
N ILE A 125 -6.38 -3.04 -8.37
CA ILE A 125 -5.97 -4.04 -7.35
C ILE A 125 -5.61 -5.40 -7.93
N PHE A 126 -6.04 -5.66 -9.17
CA PHE A 126 -5.75 -6.89 -9.91
C PHE A 126 -4.66 -6.71 -10.97
N SER A 127 -4.08 -5.51 -11.09
CA SER A 127 -3.00 -5.24 -12.04
C SER A 127 -1.70 -5.95 -11.62
N GLU A 128 -0.73 -5.94 -12.54
CA GLU A 128 0.63 -6.43 -12.27
C GLU A 128 1.35 -5.55 -11.25
N ALA A 129 1.16 -4.23 -11.34
CA ALA A 129 1.81 -3.26 -10.44
C ALA A 129 1.41 -3.44 -8.97
N THR A 130 0.26 -4.07 -8.72
CA THR A 130 -0.27 -4.36 -7.37
C THR A 130 -0.04 -5.80 -6.91
N ARG A 131 0.63 -6.63 -7.72
CA ARG A 131 0.88 -8.05 -7.44
C ARG A 131 1.47 -8.27 -6.05
N ASP A 132 2.50 -7.50 -5.68
CA ASP A 132 3.19 -7.69 -4.41
C ASP A 132 2.31 -7.31 -3.21
N ALA A 133 1.54 -6.23 -3.32
CA ALA A 133 0.60 -5.84 -2.28
C ALA A 133 -0.50 -6.89 -2.11
N ARG A 134 -1.07 -7.38 -3.23
CA ARG A 134 -2.05 -8.46 -3.24
C ARG A 134 -1.50 -9.73 -2.61
N ARG A 135 -0.28 -10.14 -2.98
CA ARG A 135 0.39 -11.31 -2.41
C ARG A 135 0.56 -11.22 -0.90
N ARG A 136 1.00 -10.07 -0.36
CA ARG A 136 1.13 -9.89 1.11
C ARG A 136 -0.19 -10.10 1.84
N VAL A 137 -1.29 -9.62 1.27
CA VAL A 137 -2.64 -9.79 1.84
C VAL A 137 -3.05 -11.26 1.79
N MET A 138 -2.91 -11.91 0.64
CA MET A 138 -3.24 -13.34 0.48
C MET A 138 -2.39 -14.23 1.39
N ASP A 139 -1.09 -13.98 1.48
CA ASP A 139 -0.18 -14.75 2.34
C ASP A 139 -0.60 -14.65 3.82
N ALA A 140 -1.19 -13.53 4.25
CA ALA A 140 -1.69 -13.37 5.62
C ALA A 140 -2.96 -14.20 5.88
N PHE A 141 -3.90 -14.24 4.93
CA PHE A 141 -5.07 -15.13 5.00
C PHE A 141 -4.67 -16.60 4.92
N GLU A 142 -3.74 -16.94 4.02
CA GLU A 142 -3.21 -18.29 3.92
C GLU A 142 -2.58 -18.73 5.23
N ARG A 143 -1.75 -17.90 5.88
CA ARG A 143 -1.21 -18.22 7.22
C ARG A 143 -2.33 -18.47 8.22
N ALA A 144 -3.33 -17.58 8.30
CA ALA A 144 -4.45 -17.70 9.23
C ALA A 144 -5.23 -19.02 9.09
N VAL A 145 -5.30 -19.59 7.88
CA VAL A 145 -6.01 -20.85 7.59
C VAL A 145 -5.09 -22.07 7.69
N CYS A 146 -3.91 -22.00 7.07
CA CYS A 146 -3.03 -23.15 6.85
C CYS A 146 -2.17 -23.51 8.06
N THR A 147 -1.90 -22.57 8.96
CA THR A 147 -1.12 -22.83 10.19
C THR A 147 -2.00 -23.07 11.41
N ALA A 148 -3.33 -23.07 11.24
CA ALA A 148 -4.26 -23.35 12.32
C ALA A 148 -4.14 -24.81 12.80
N PRO A 149 -4.24 -25.09 14.12
CA PRO A 149 -4.19 -26.46 14.65
C PRO A 149 -5.29 -27.37 14.11
N ASP A 150 -6.46 -26.80 13.80
CA ASP A 150 -7.65 -27.47 13.27
C ASP A 150 -7.91 -27.11 11.80
N ALA A 151 -6.84 -26.85 11.04
CA ALA A 151 -6.92 -26.42 9.66
C ALA A 151 -7.93 -27.26 8.85
N PRO A 152 -8.80 -26.62 8.05
CA PRO A 152 -9.86 -27.32 7.36
C PRO A 152 -9.30 -28.31 6.33
N GLY A 153 -10.10 -29.35 6.04
CA GLY A 153 -9.75 -30.34 5.02
C GLY A 153 -9.46 -29.71 3.65
N THR A 154 -8.75 -30.44 2.79
CA THR A 154 -8.14 -29.95 1.54
C THR A 154 -9.10 -29.20 0.61
N GLY A 155 -10.39 -29.57 0.60
CA GLY A 155 -11.42 -28.93 -0.23
C GLY A 155 -11.76 -27.49 0.17
N LEU A 156 -11.65 -27.13 1.45
CA LEU A 156 -11.94 -25.78 1.95
C LEU A 156 -10.68 -24.95 2.22
N ARG A 157 -9.54 -25.61 2.41
CA ARG A 157 -8.27 -24.96 2.72
C ARG A 157 -7.81 -24.00 1.61
N LEU A 158 -7.84 -24.43 0.34
CA LEU A 158 -7.38 -23.61 -0.78
C LEU A 158 -8.30 -22.42 -1.13
N PRO A 159 -9.64 -22.56 -1.14
CA PRO A 159 -10.53 -21.41 -1.32
C PRO A 159 -10.39 -20.37 -0.21
N LEU A 160 -10.31 -20.79 1.06
CA LEU A 160 -10.24 -19.88 2.20
C LEU A 160 -8.88 -19.16 2.31
N ALA A 161 -7.80 -19.82 1.90
CA ALA A 161 -6.47 -19.21 1.85
C ALA A 161 -6.31 -18.13 0.77
N ARG A 162 -7.28 -17.99 -0.16
CA ARG A 162 -7.24 -17.07 -1.31
C ARG A 162 -8.29 -15.95 -1.24
N LEU A 163 -8.97 -15.81 -0.10
CA LEU A 163 -9.85 -14.67 0.19
C LEU A 163 -9.02 -13.41 0.41
#